data_AF-A0A1V6J4K1-F1
#
_entry.id   AF-A0A1V6J4K1-F1
#
_cell.length_a   1.000
_cell.length_b   1.000
_cell.length_c   1.000
_cell.angle_alpha   90.00
_cell.angle_beta   90.00
_cell.angle_gamma   90.00
#
_symmetry.space_group_name_H-M   'P 1'
#
loop_
_entity.id
_entity.type
_entity.pdbx_description
1 polymer ?
#
loop_
_entity_poly.entity_id
_entity_poly.type
_entity_poly.pdbx_seq_one_letter_code
_entity_poly.pdbx_strand_id
1 'polypeptide(L)'
;MENLSITHQLFRMSKLPFIQGYLLKKVDKYLYDIIVEENKRNLESVKMRKYHFISAMMHSAMKNVRKGRISTYAIQRLNEVLVENAFFKAPEQMKNAKEAFKDKFGYDAPSFITLSPTQACNLKCSGCYASSDPHAMASLPYSIVDRLTGEVHDSFGSRFITISGGEPFLYKSEGHTLIDLFDKYKDMFFLVYTNGTLITKELAHELARVGNATPAISVEGFEKETDDRRGKHVHKRILETFHNLRKSGVPFGISVTASNNNIQTLLQDKFYDYYFDGLGATYMWLFHFFPIGRGKEQFDLMLKPADRLKLYEMWEKQIAQKKHCIADFWNSGVLTCGCIAYGGNRGFLYIDWNGNIMPCVFVPYYQHNIIDLYNSGKDLTYALQSDFMKNGRKWQQEYGLNNQKSPNNWLMPCSIRDHYDNFRKNILTPEAKGENQEAQEILDDSLYYEKMTLFDEELKKLTDPVWKSKYLNEG
;
A
#
# COMPACT_ATOMS: atom_id res chain seq x y z
N MET A 1 -31.72 -3.17 30.94
CA MET A 1 -31.65 -4.03 29.74
C MET A 1 -32.57 -3.51 28.62
N GLU A 2 -32.62 -2.20 28.34
CA GLU A 2 -33.53 -1.65 27.32
C GLU A 2 -32.84 -0.79 26.23
N ASN A 3 -31.57 -0.41 26.38
CA ASN A 3 -30.84 0.41 25.39
C ASN A 3 -30.16 -0.39 24.25
N LEU A 4 -30.28 -1.71 24.23
CA LEU A 4 -29.74 -2.58 23.15
C LEU A 4 -30.73 -2.80 21.98
N SER A 5 -31.97 -2.32 22.09
CA SER A 5 -33.04 -2.59 21.11
C SER A 5 -33.03 -1.65 19.91
N ILE A 6 -32.72 -0.36 20.12
CA ILE A 6 -32.88 0.68 19.08
C ILE A 6 -31.73 0.65 18.05
N THR A 7 -30.49 0.45 18.49
CA THR A 7 -29.32 0.30 17.61
C THR A 7 -29.42 -0.95 16.75
N HIS A 8 -29.92 -2.06 17.29
CA HIS A 8 -30.10 -3.30 16.53
C HIS A 8 -31.25 -3.20 15.51
N GLN A 9 -32.32 -2.46 15.82
CA GLN A 9 -33.43 -2.19 14.89
C GLN A 9 -33.04 -1.18 13.79
N LEU A 10 -32.36 -0.07 14.12
CA LEU A 10 -31.78 0.86 13.14
C LEU A 10 -30.75 0.14 12.23
N PHE A 11 -30.02 -0.83 12.79
CA PHE A 11 -29.08 -1.66 12.05
C PHE A 11 -29.76 -2.71 11.15
N ARG A 12 -30.92 -3.25 11.56
CA ARG A 12 -31.75 -4.12 10.70
C ARG A 12 -32.36 -3.31 9.56
N MET A 13 -32.79 -2.08 9.82
CA MET A 13 -33.28 -1.13 8.81
C MET A 13 -32.16 -0.68 7.87
N SER A 14 -30.92 -0.50 8.36
CA SER A 14 -29.75 -0.22 7.53
C SER A 14 -29.28 -1.43 6.71
N LYS A 15 -29.94 -2.59 6.77
CA LYS A 15 -29.79 -3.69 5.80
C LYS A 15 -30.77 -3.61 4.63
N LEU A 16 -31.76 -2.73 4.69
CA LEU A 16 -32.71 -2.53 3.58
C LEU A 16 -32.01 -1.81 2.42
N PRO A 17 -32.04 -2.37 1.19
CA PRO A 17 -31.40 -1.82 0.00
C PRO A 17 -31.64 -0.33 -0.25
N PHE A 18 -32.85 0.14 0.08
CA PHE A 18 -33.30 1.52 -0.10
C PHE A 18 -32.66 2.48 0.92
N ILE A 19 -32.66 2.12 2.20
CA ILE A 19 -32.09 2.93 3.29
C ILE A 19 -30.58 3.07 3.11
N GLN A 20 -29.90 1.99 2.73
CA GLN A 20 -28.46 2.03 2.42
C GLN A 20 -28.15 2.90 1.20
N GLY A 21 -28.99 2.86 0.16
CA GLY A 21 -28.80 3.69 -1.02
C GLY A 21 -28.95 5.19 -0.69
N TYR A 22 -29.91 5.54 0.16
CA TYR A 22 -30.08 6.91 0.64
C TYR A 22 -28.92 7.36 1.54
N LEU A 23 -28.50 6.51 2.49
CA LEU A 23 -27.38 6.79 3.39
C LEU A 23 -26.07 6.99 2.60
N LEU A 24 -25.81 6.14 1.60
CA LEU A 24 -24.63 6.26 0.74
C LEU A 24 -24.60 7.61 0.02
N LYS A 25 -25.72 8.05 -0.56
CA LYS A 25 -25.81 9.37 -1.21
C LYS A 25 -25.52 10.52 -0.24
N LYS A 26 -25.99 10.44 1.01
CA LYS A 26 -25.69 11.45 2.03
C LYS A 26 -24.21 11.48 2.39
N VAL A 27 -23.59 10.32 2.58
CA VAL A 27 -22.16 10.25 2.91
C VAL A 27 -21.30 10.69 1.72
N ASP A 28 -21.66 10.30 0.50
CA ASP A 28 -20.95 10.73 -0.72
C ASP A 28 -20.99 12.26 -0.87
N LYS A 29 -22.15 12.88 -0.63
CA LYS A 29 -22.26 14.35 -0.58
C LYS A 29 -21.38 14.96 0.51
N TYR A 30 -21.43 14.42 1.73
CA TYR A 30 -20.61 14.91 2.83
C TYR A 30 -19.10 14.80 2.55
N LEU A 31 -18.66 13.70 1.93
CA LEU A 31 -17.29 13.52 1.48
C LEU A 31 -16.89 14.53 0.42
N TYR A 32 -17.78 14.81 -0.53
CA TYR A 32 -17.56 15.84 -1.54
C TYR A 32 -17.34 17.21 -0.87
N ASP A 33 -18.23 17.61 0.03
CA ASP A 33 -18.14 18.90 0.72
C ASP A 33 -16.79 19.04 1.47
N ILE A 34 -16.36 18.02 2.22
CA ILE A 34 -15.08 18.07 2.96
C ILE A 34 -13.86 18.06 2.03
N ILE A 35 -13.83 17.16 1.05
CA ILE A 35 -12.62 16.92 0.25
C ILE A 35 -12.47 17.98 -0.84
N VAL A 36 -13.59 18.47 -1.39
CA VAL A 36 -13.63 19.35 -2.56
C VAL A 36 -13.92 20.79 -2.16
N GLU A 37 -14.99 21.08 -1.42
CA GLU A 37 -15.40 22.46 -1.11
C GLU A 37 -14.54 23.08 0.01
N GLU A 38 -14.29 22.34 1.10
CA GLU A 38 -13.61 22.88 2.29
C GLU A 38 -12.07 22.88 2.15
N ASN A 39 -11.50 21.98 1.34
CA ASN A 39 -10.06 21.89 1.17
C ASN A 39 -9.52 23.01 0.25
N LYS A 40 -8.77 23.94 0.85
CA LYS A 40 -8.14 25.07 0.14
C LYS A 40 -6.68 24.84 -0.24
N ARG A 41 -6.10 23.68 0.07
CA ARG A 41 -4.66 23.40 -0.10
C ARG A 41 -4.34 22.79 -1.46
N ASN A 42 -5.19 21.88 -1.97
CA ASN A 42 -4.95 21.18 -3.23
C ASN A 42 -5.61 21.85 -4.43
N LEU A 43 -5.02 21.64 -5.61
CA LEU A 43 -5.66 21.90 -6.91
C LEU A 43 -7.04 21.23 -6.99
N GLU A 44 -7.99 21.88 -7.66
CA GLU A 44 -9.37 21.38 -7.84
C GLU A 44 -9.40 19.98 -8.46
N SER A 45 -8.63 19.80 -9.53
CA SER A 45 -8.42 18.52 -10.21
C SER A 45 -7.98 17.42 -9.25
N VAL A 46 -7.05 17.71 -8.33
CA VAL A 46 -6.54 16.78 -7.32
C VAL A 46 -7.61 16.44 -6.28
N LYS A 47 -8.35 17.44 -5.79
CA LYS A 47 -9.45 17.22 -4.82
C LYS A 47 -10.51 16.27 -5.38
N MET A 48 -10.87 16.42 -6.65
CA MET A 48 -11.81 15.52 -7.31
C MET A 48 -11.32 14.07 -7.39
N ARG A 49 -10.03 13.82 -7.65
CA ARG A 49 -9.49 12.43 -7.66
C ARG A 49 -9.47 11.84 -6.26
N LYS A 50 -9.12 12.62 -5.23
CA LYS A 50 -9.20 12.20 -3.83
C LYS A 50 -10.62 11.81 -3.44
N TYR A 51 -11.61 12.62 -3.83
CA TYR A 51 -13.02 12.33 -3.64
C TYR A 51 -13.43 11.03 -4.35
N HIS A 52 -13.12 10.89 -5.64
CA HIS A 52 -13.44 9.68 -6.40
C HIS A 52 -12.85 8.41 -5.78
N PHE A 53 -11.61 8.47 -5.30
CA PHE A 53 -10.97 7.34 -4.63
C PHE A 53 -11.68 6.94 -3.34
N ILE A 54 -11.94 7.90 -2.44
CA ILE A 54 -12.64 7.64 -1.17
C ILE A 54 -14.08 7.15 -1.43
N SER A 55 -14.79 7.76 -2.38
CA SER A 55 -16.12 7.35 -2.84
C SER A 55 -16.10 5.91 -3.36
N ALA A 56 -15.14 5.55 -4.23
CA ALA A 56 -14.98 4.20 -4.75
C ALA A 56 -14.72 3.16 -3.64
N MET A 57 -13.88 3.48 -2.65
CA MET A 57 -13.63 2.64 -1.48
C MET A 57 -14.91 2.36 -0.71
N MET A 58 -15.68 3.40 -0.40
CA MET A 58 -16.95 3.28 0.31
C MET A 58 -17.98 2.46 -0.46
N HIS A 59 -18.15 2.74 -1.76
CA HIS A 59 -19.07 2.01 -2.61
C HIS A 59 -18.71 0.52 -2.71
N SER A 60 -17.42 0.21 -2.90
CA SER A 60 -16.92 -1.17 -2.97
C SER A 60 -17.16 -1.93 -1.66
N ALA A 61 -16.83 -1.32 -0.51
CA ALA A 61 -17.08 -1.90 0.80
C ALA A 61 -18.58 -2.17 1.03
N MET A 62 -19.42 -1.14 0.84
CA MET A 62 -20.87 -1.26 1.03
C MET A 62 -21.52 -2.29 0.11
N LYS A 63 -21.06 -2.41 -1.14
CA LYS A 63 -21.52 -3.44 -2.07
C LYS A 63 -21.27 -4.84 -1.52
N ASN A 64 -20.09 -5.08 -0.95
CA ASN A 64 -19.75 -6.38 -0.37
C ASN A 64 -20.51 -6.68 0.93
N VAL A 65 -20.85 -5.67 1.74
CA VAL A 65 -21.81 -5.82 2.86
C VAL A 65 -23.17 -6.29 2.39
N ARG A 66 -23.70 -5.60 1.37
CA ARG A 66 -25.02 -5.89 0.81
C ARG A 66 -25.14 -7.29 0.27
N LYS A 67 -24.06 -7.79 -0.32
CA LYS A 67 -23.95 -9.16 -0.83
C LYS A 67 -23.64 -10.19 0.27
N GLY A 68 -23.54 -9.79 1.54
CA GLY A 68 -23.20 -10.69 2.65
C GLY A 68 -21.77 -11.25 2.60
N ARG A 69 -20.88 -10.60 1.85
CA ARG A 69 -19.48 -11.04 1.66
C ARG A 69 -18.56 -10.55 2.78
N ILE A 70 -18.96 -9.49 3.48
CA ILE A 70 -18.27 -8.94 4.64
C ILE A 70 -19.21 -9.00 5.83
N SER A 71 -18.70 -9.47 6.96
CA SER A 71 -19.45 -9.53 8.21
C SER A 71 -19.65 -8.14 8.80
N THR A 72 -20.73 -7.96 9.55
CA THR A 72 -20.96 -6.72 10.31
C THR A 72 -19.84 -6.45 11.30
N TYR A 73 -19.37 -7.49 11.98
CA TYR A 73 -18.27 -7.38 12.93
C TYR A 73 -17.02 -6.81 12.26
N ALA A 74 -16.60 -7.38 11.12
CA ALA A 74 -15.42 -6.92 10.41
C ALA A 74 -15.52 -5.42 10.04
N ILE A 75 -16.68 -4.94 9.59
CA ILE A 75 -16.81 -3.51 9.25
C ILE A 75 -16.87 -2.61 10.46
N GLN A 76 -17.50 -3.05 11.54
CA GLN A 76 -17.45 -2.28 12.78
C GLN A 76 -16.00 -2.13 13.26
N ARG A 77 -15.23 -3.22 13.26
CA ARG A 77 -13.82 -3.21 13.62
C ARG A 77 -12.99 -2.33 12.70
N LEU A 78 -13.19 -2.43 11.38
CA LEU A 78 -12.52 -1.56 10.41
C LEU A 78 -12.88 -0.08 10.60
N ASN A 79 -14.14 0.25 10.87
CA ASN A 79 -14.54 1.62 11.14
C ASN A 79 -13.89 2.17 12.41
N GLU A 80 -13.82 1.37 13.48
CA GLU A 80 -13.15 1.73 14.73
C GLU A 80 -11.65 2.03 14.47
N VAL A 81 -10.93 1.14 13.79
CA VAL A 81 -9.48 1.28 13.60
C VAL A 81 -9.06 2.25 12.49
N LEU A 82 -9.84 2.38 11.41
CA LEU A 82 -9.50 3.23 10.24
C LEU A 82 -10.16 4.60 10.25
N VAL A 83 -11.39 4.72 10.72
CA VAL A 83 -12.20 5.96 10.58
C VAL A 83 -12.27 6.70 11.90
N GLU A 84 -12.69 6.04 12.97
CA GLU A 84 -12.84 6.71 14.27
C GLU A 84 -11.49 7.17 14.81
N ASN A 85 -10.49 6.29 14.83
CA ASN A 85 -9.13 6.64 15.27
C ASN A 85 -8.46 7.74 14.42
N ALA A 86 -8.82 7.85 13.14
CA ALA A 86 -8.23 8.83 12.23
C ALA A 86 -8.91 10.22 12.29
N PHE A 87 -10.24 10.27 12.47
CA PHE A 87 -11.01 11.50 12.25
C PHE A 87 -11.82 12.00 13.45
N PHE A 88 -12.25 11.14 14.38
CA PHE A 88 -13.26 11.51 15.39
C PHE A 88 -12.87 11.23 16.83
N LYS A 89 -12.09 10.18 17.06
CA LYS A 89 -11.75 9.66 18.40
C LYS A 89 -10.29 9.23 18.48
N ALA A 90 -9.38 9.96 17.81
CA ALA A 90 -7.95 9.72 17.99
C ALA A 90 -7.62 9.70 19.49
N PRO A 91 -7.16 8.56 20.05
CA PRO A 91 -6.88 8.46 21.48
C PRO A 91 -5.90 9.56 21.91
N GLU A 92 -6.04 10.08 23.12
CA GLU A 92 -5.17 11.17 23.58
C GLU A 92 -3.70 10.78 23.54
N GLN A 93 -3.38 9.51 23.84
CA GLN A 93 -2.02 8.99 23.71
C GLN A 93 -1.50 9.10 22.27
N MET A 94 -2.35 8.83 21.27
CA MET A 94 -1.99 8.92 19.85
C MET A 94 -1.70 10.36 19.43
N LYS A 95 -2.48 11.33 19.92
CA LYS A 95 -2.24 12.76 19.66
C LYS A 95 -0.94 13.22 20.32
N ASN A 96 -0.76 12.90 21.60
CA ASN A 96 0.43 13.26 22.36
C ASN A 96 1.70 12.68 21.74
N ALA A 97 1.67 11.43 21.27
CA ALA A 97 2.80 10.81 20.57
C ALA A 97 3.16 11.57 19.28
N LYS A 98 2.15 11.92 18.46
CA LYS A 98 2.36 12.68 17.23
C LYS A 98 2.91 14.09 17.49
N GLU A 99 2.37 14.77 18.49
CA GLU A 99 2.84 16.10 18.90
C GLU A 99 4.26 16.03 19.45
N ALA A 100 4.55 15.10 20.38
CA ALA A 100 5.89 14.91 20.92
C ALA A 100 6.93 14.57 19.83
N PHE A 101 6.57 13.74 18.86
CA PHE A 101 7.44 13.46 17.72
C PHE A 101 7.71 14.74 16.91
N LYS A 102 6.63 15.47 16.56
CA LYS A 102 6.74 16.69 15.77
C LYS A 102 7.55 17.77 16.46
N ASP A 103 7.36 17.95 17.77
CA ASP A 103 8.11 18.92 18.57
C ASP A 103 9.59 18.56 18.64
N LYS A 104 9.90 17.26 18.74
CA LYS A 104 11.28 16.76 18.81
C LYS A 104 12.02 16.85 17.47
N PHE A 105 11.35 16.55 16.36
CA PHE A 105 12.00 16.37 15.04
C PHE A 105 11.66 17.42 14.00
N GLY A 106 10.66 18.27 14.23
CA GLY A 106 10.23 19.34 13.33
C GLY A 106 9.37 18.89 12.14
N TYR A 107 8.94 17.62 12.09
CA TYR A 107 8.08 17.09 11.03
C TYR A 107 7.15 15.97 11.56
N ASP A 108 6.07 15.68 10.83
CA ASP A 108 5.12 14.62 11.19
C ASP A 108 5.77 13.23 11.09
N ALA A 109 5.56 12.38 12.11
CA ALA A 109 6.00 10.99 12.13
C ALA A 109 5.50 10.17 10.91
N PRO A 110 6.15 9.04 10.59
CA PRO A 110 5.60 8.07 9.63
C PRO A 110 4.16 7.71 9.98
N SER A 111 3.27 7.69 8.98
CA SER A 111 1.89 7.25 9.18
C SER A 111 1.76 5.74 9.23
N PHE A 112 2.72 4.99 8.71
CA PHE A 112 2.82 3.54 8.84
C PHE A 112 4.24 3.07 8.50
N ILE A 113 4.51 1.80 8.74
CA ILE A 113 5.66 1.09 8.17
C ILE A 113 5.18 -0.03 7.26
N THR A 114 6.02 -0.43 6.32
CA THR A 114 5.93 -1.76 5.71
C THR A 114 6.93 -2.67 6.41
N LEU A 115 6.48 -3.83 6.88
CA LEU A 115 7.31 -4.79 7.57
C LEU A 115 7.25 -6.14 6.84
N SER A 116 8.41 -6.68 6.51
CA SER A 116 8.57 -8.02 5.96
C SER A 116 9.26 -8.91 6.99
N PRO A 117 8.52 -9.62 7.85
CA PRO A 117 9.12 -10.35 8.97
C PRO A 117 9.85 -11.63 8.53
N THR A 118 9.63 -12.12 7.31
CA THR A 118 10.30 -13.31 6.76
C THR A 118 10.57 -13.15 5.27
N GLN A 119 11.67 -13.74 4.80
CA GLN A 119 11.95 -13.91 3.37
C GLN A 119 11.33 -15.20 2.82
N ALA A 120 11.00 -16.16 3.68
CA ALA A 120 10.53 -17.48 3.28
C ALA A 120 9.24 -17.39 2.47
N CYS A 121 9.17 -18.05 1.31
CA CYS A 121 7.98 -18.08 0.48
C CYS A 121 7.72 -19.47 -0.07
N ASN A 122 6.46 -19.92 -0.06
CA ASN A 122 6.11 -21.23 -0.62
C ASN A 122 5.99 -21.23 -2.16
N LEU A 123 6.27 -20.08 -2.81
CA LEU A 123 6.30 -19.91 -4.27
C LEU A 123 7.65 -19.36 -4.71
N LYS A 124 7.95 -19.46 -6.02
CA LYS A 124 9.18 -18.94 -6.65
C LYS A 124 8.82 -18.14 -7.90
N CYS A 125 8.15 -17.01 -7.70
CA CYS A 125 7.55 -16.22 -8.79
C CYS A 125 8.63 -15.65 -9.73
N SER A 126 8.34 -15.60 -11.03
CA SER A 126 9.17 -14.85 -11.98
C SER A 126 9.15 -13.35 -11.64
N GLY A 127 10.33 -12.71 -11.66
CA GLY A 127 10.45 -11.29 -11.39
C GLY A 127 10.06 -10.88 -9.96
N CYS A 128 10.35 -11.72 -8.96
CA CYS A 128 10.09 -11.40 -7.56
C CYS A 128 11.06 -10.32 -7.06
N TYR A 129 10.53 -9.15 -6.68
CA TYR A 129 11.33 -8.02 -6.19
C TYR A 129 12.11 -8.35 -4.90
N ALA A 130 11.53 -9.21 -4.05
CA ALA A 130 12.09 -9.61 -2.76
C ALA A 130 13.13 -10.74 -2.86
N SER A 131 13.32 -11.30 -4.06
CA SER A 131 14.11 -12.51 -4.31
C SER A 131 13.72 -13.73 -3.45
N SER A 132 12.56 -13.71 -2.78
CA SER A 132 12.07 -14.80 -1.93
C SER A 132 11.82 -16.10 -2.68
N ASP A 133 12.03 -17.23 -2.00
CA ASP A 133 11.69 -18.58 -2.46
C ASP A 133 11.60 -19.60 -1.30
N PRO A 134 11.29 -20.89 -1.58
CA PRO A 134 11.14 -21.91 -0.54
C PRO A 134 12.41 -22.27 0.24
N HIS A 135 13.59 -21.82 -0.21
CA HIS A 135 14.85 -22.06 0.46
C HIS A 135 15.32 -20.87 1.29
N ALA A 136 14.64 -19.71 1.18
CA ALA A 136 14.95 -18.55 1.99
C ALA A 136 14.56 -18.81 3.46
N MET A 137 15.50 -18.57 4.37
CA MET A 137 15.32 -18.85 5.80
C MET A 137 15.36 -17.59 6.67
N ALA A 138 15.79 -16.46 6.12
CA ALA A 138 15.92 -15.22 6.88
C ALA A 138 14.56 -14.77 7.42
N SER A 139 14.49 -14.52 8.73
CA SER A 139 13.31 -14.03 9.42
C SER A 139 13.73 -13.22 10.64
N LEU A 140 12.94 -12.19 10.95
CA LEU A 140 13.11 -11.44 12.18
C LEU A 140 12.65 -12.28 13.38
N PRO A 141 13.31 -12.16 14.54
CA PRO A 141 12.75 -12.65 15.79
C PRO A 141 11.42 -11.94 16.13
N TYR A 142 10.48 -12.65 16.77
CA TYR A 142 9.18 -12.07 17.14
C TYR A 142 9.34 -10.91 18.12
N SER A 143 10.27 -11.00 19.06
CA SER A 143 10.67 -9.92 19.94
C SER A 143 11.04 -8.62 19.20
N ILE A 144 11.68 -8.70 18.03
CA ILE A 144 12.00 -7.53 17.19
C ILE A 144 10.75 -7.00 16.50
N VAL A 145 9.92 -7.88 15.92
CA VAL A 145 8.65 -7.51 15.26
C VAL A 145 7.68 -6.84 16.24
N ASP A 146 7.59 -7.38 17.44
CA ASP A 146 6.76 -6.88 18.53
C ASP A 146 7.23 -5.49 18.99
N ARG A 147 8.54 -5.33 19.25
CA ARG A 147 9.12 -4.03 19.62
C ARG A 147 8.92 -2.98 18.53
N LEU A 148 9.16 -3.33 17.27
CA LEU A 148 8.90 -2.44 16.12
C LEU A 148 7.45 -1.99 16.06
N THR A 149 6.51 -2.92 16.26
CA THR A 149 5.08 -2.63 16.26
C THR A 149 4.71 -1.70 17.41
N GLY A 150 5.30 -1.91 18.59
CA GLY A 150 5.20 -1.01 19.74
C GLY A 150 5.73 0.39 19.45
N GLU A 151 6.91 0.53 18.83
CA GLU A 151 7.46 1.85 18.46
C GLU A 151 6.55 2.60 17.46
N VAL A 152 5.95 1.91 16.50
CA VAL A 152 4.97 2.51 15.58
C VAL A 152 3.68 2.93 16.30
N HIS A 153 3.20 2.08 17.21
CA HIS A 153 1.99 2.33 17.99
C HIS A 153 2.17 3.50 18.97
N ASP A 154 3.20 3.45 19.80
CA ASP A 154 3.41 4.32 20.95
C ASP A 154 4.21 5.56 20.61
N SER A 155 5.31 5.42 19.87
CA SER A 155 6.22 6.55 19.59
C SER A 155 5.77 7.37 18.39
N PHE A 156 5.25 6.74 17.33
CA PHE A 156 4.76 7.48 16.16
C PHE A 156 3.29 7.89 16.30
N GLY A 157 2.56 7.28 17.22
CA GLY A 157 1.10 7.43 17.30
C GLY A 157 0.42 6.94 16.01
N SER A 158 0.98 5.92 15.36
CA SER A 158 0.36 5.31 14.18
C SER A 158 -0.48 4.10 14.58
N ARG A 159 -1.55 3.84 13.83
CA ARG A 159 -2.43 2.67 13.97
C ARG A 159 -2.50 1.86 12.68
N PHE A 160 -1.48 1.95 11.84
CA PHE A 160 -1.45 1.25 10.57
C PHE A 160 -0.07 0.64 10.32
N ILE A 161 -0.04 -0.65 9.99
CA ILE A 161 1.13 -1.34 9.47
C ILE A 161 0.73 -2.13 8.23
N THR A 162 1.61 -2.09 7.24
CA THR A 162 1.56 -3.01 6.10
C THR A 162 2.51 -4.15 6.36
N ILE A 163 2.03 -5.39 6.22
CA ILE A 163 2.85 -6.60 6.30
C ILE A 163 3.08 -7.12 4.87
N SER A 164 4.32 -7.43 4.56
CA SER A 164 4.76 -8.05 3.30
C SER A 164 5.78 -9.15 3.60
N GLY A 165 6.59 -9.54 2.61
CA GLY A 165 7.81 -10.32 2.81
C GLY A 165 7.59 -11.82 2.70
N GLY A 166 8.41 -12.45 1.86
CA GLY A 166 8.19 -13.84 1.47
C GLY A 166 6.70 -14.10 1.24
N GLU A 167 6.19 -15.13 1.91
CA GLU A 167 4.77 -15.27 2.22
C GLU A 167 4.56 -15.00 3.73
N PRO A 168 3.86 -13.92 4.12
CA PRO A 168 3.75 -13.52 5.53
C PRO A 168 3.15 -14.60 6.43
N PHE A 169 2.21 -15.41 5.92
CA PHE A 169 1.58 -16.47 6.71
C PHE A 169 2.47 -17.70 6.93
N LEU A 170 3.71 -17.73 6.40
CA LEU A 170 4.75 -18.66 6.84
C LEU A 170 5.50 -18.16 8.08
N TYR A 171 5.38 -16.88 8.44
CA TYR A 171 6.12 -16.31 9.55
C TYR A 171 5.74 -16.96 10.88
N LYS A 172 6.72 -17.61 11.49
CA LYS A 172 6.66 -18.13 12.85
C LYS A 172 8.01 -17.95 13.51
N SER A 173 8.04 -17.25 14.64
CA SER A 173 9.26 -17.06 15.43
C SER A 173 8.93 -17.04 16.91
N GLU A 174 9.80 -17.63 17.74
CA GLU A 174 9.66 -17.63 19.21
C GLU A 174 8.27 -18.13 19.68
N GLY A 175 7.67 -19.08 18.95
CA GLY A 175 6.35 -19.64 19.26
C GLY A 175 5.14 -18.82 18.77
N HIS A 176 5.37 -17.64 18.19
CA HIS A 176 4.32 -16.71 17.78
C HIS A 176 4.21 -16.58 16.26
N THR A 177 3.04 -16.16 15.81
CA THR A 177 2.65 -15.90 14.42
C THR A 177 2.17 -14.46 14.26
N LEU A 178 1.80 -14.07 13.04
CA LEU A 178 1.15 -12.78 12.80
C LEU A 178 -0.22 -12.65 13.48
N ILE A 179 -0.94 -13.75 13.70
CA ILE A 179 -2.24 -13.71 14.37
C ILE A 179 -2.08 -13.25 15.83
N ASP A 180 -1.00 -13.67 16.50
CA ASP A 180 -0.68 -13.24 17.86
C ASP A 180 -0.36 -11.74 17.91
N LEU A 181 0.35 -11.21 16.90
CA LEU A 181 0.62 -9.78 16.77
C LEU A 181 -0.67 -8.99 16.56
N PHE A 182 -1.56 -9.45 15.67
CA PHE A 182 -2.84 -8.80 15.39
C PHE A 182 -3.75 -8.80 16.62
N ASP A 183 -3.72 -9.88 17.42
CA ASP A 183 -4.47 -9.96 18.67
C ASP A 183 -3.86 -9.08 19.77
N LYS A 184 -2.54 -8.91 19.81
CA LYS A 184 -1.91 -7.99 20.78
C LYS A 184 -2.26 -6.53 20.48
N TYR A 185 -2.22 -6.12 19.22
CA TYR A 185 -2.43 -4.73 18.77
C TYR A 185 -3.82 -4.52 18.14
N LYS A 186 -4.89 -4.81 18.88
CA LYS A 186 -6.29 -4.81 18.36
C LYS A 186 -6.77 -3.45 17.84
N ASP A 187 -6.18 -2.35 18.29
CA ASP A 187 -6.55 -1.00 17.85
C ASP A 187 -5.75 -0.54 16.62
N MET A 188 -4.80 -1.34 16.15
CA MET A 188 -4.08 -1.14 14.89
C MET A 188 -4.75 -1.89 13.75
N PHE A 189 -4.65 -1.33 12.55
CA PHE A 189 -5.00 -1.96 11.29
C PHE A 189 -3.77 -2.57 10.60
N PHE A 190 -3.95 -3.78 10.06
CA PHE A 190 -2.93 -4.50 9.31
C PHE A 190 -3.38 -4.78 7.87
N LEU A 191 -2.63 -4.27 6.89
CA LEU A 191 -2.78 -4.65 5.49
C LEU A 191 -1.74 -5.73 5.16
N VAL A 192 -2.15 -6.92 4.74
CA VAL A 192 -1.23 -8.06 4.53
C VAL A 192 -1.14 -8.40 3.05
N TYR A 193 -0.01 -8.16 2.41
CA TYR A 193 0.26 -8.64 1.06
C TYR A 193 0.64 -10.12 1.09
N THR A 194 -0.15 -10.96 0.44
CA THR A 194 0.02 -12.43 0.48
C THR A 194 -0.22 -13.01 -0.91
N ASN A 195 0.40 -14.15 -1.21
CA ASN A 195 0.05 -14.97 -2.37
C ASN A 195 -1.30 -15.69 -2.17
N GLY A 196 -1.86 -15.65 -0.96
CA GLY A 196 -3.17 -16.16 -0.59
C GLY A 196 -3.25 -17.68 -0.45
N THR A 197 -2.24 -18.42 -0.88
CA THR A 197 -2.31 -19.88 -1.03
C THR A 197 -2.33 -20.67 0.29
N LEU A 198 -2.06 -19.99 1.41
CA LEU A 198 -2.10 -20.54 2.77
C LEU A 198 -3.36 -20.15 3.55
N ILE A 199 -4.27 -19.36 2.97
CA ILE A 199 -5.51 -18.95 3.62
C ILE A 199 -6.54 -20.08 3.54
N THR A 200 -6.41 -21.01 4.48
CA THR A 200 -7.41 -22.06 4.72
C THR A 200 -8.66 -21.48 5.37
N LYS A 201 -9.67 -22.33 5.56
CA LYS A 201 -10.88 -21.98 6.31
C LYS A 201 -10.54 -21.55 7.74
N GLU A 202 -9.60 -22.24 8.38
CA GLU A 202 -9.16 -21.99 9.76
C GLU A 202 -8.47 -20.63 9.87
N LEU A 203 -7.51 -20.34 8.98
CA LEU A 203 -6.86 -19.02 8.97
C LEU A 203 -7.84 -17.90 8.63
N ALA A 204 -8.80 -18.12 7.72
CA ALA A 204 -9.86 -17.16 7.44
C ALA A 204 -10.77 -16.91 8.67
N HIS A 205 -11.01 -17.93 9.51
CA HIS A 205 -11.72 -17.74 10.78
C HIS A 205 -10.90 -16.94 11.79
N GLU A 206 -9.60 -17.18 11.91
CA GLU A 206 -8.72 -16.37 12.78
C GLU A 206 -8.65 -14.91 12.32
N LEU A 207 -8.54 -14.65 11.02
CA LEU A 207 -8.59 -13.29 10.46
C LEU A 207 -9.94 -12.60 10.78
N ALA A 208 -11.04 -13.33 10.71
CA ALA A 208 -12.35 -12.82 11.11
C ALA A 208 -12.43 -12.52 12.61
N ARG A 209 -11.80 -13.34 13.44
CA ARG A 209 -11.76 -13.19 14.91
C ARG A 209 -10.98 -11.95 15.33
N VAL A 210 -9.79 -11.71 14.77
CA VAL A 210 -8.99 -10.52 15.11
C VAL A 210 -9.62 -9.24 14.53
N GLY A 211 -10.21 -9.33 13.34
CA GLY A 211 -11.06 -8.30 12.75
C GLY A 211 -10.34 -7.00 12.34
N ASN A 212 -9.03 -6.92 12.54
CA ASN A 212 -8.20 -5.73 12.29
C ASN A 212 -7.14 -5.96 11.20
N ALA A 213 -7.19 -7.08 10.49
CA ALA A 213 -6.30 -7.39 9.38
C ALA A 213 -7.09 -7.66 8.09
N THR A 214 -6.64 -7.13 6.96
CA THR A 214 -7.18 -7.51 5.64
C THR A 214 -6.08 -7.99 4.70
N PRO A 215 -6.28 -9.11 4.01
CA PRO A 215 -5.33 -9.59 3.02
C PRO A 215 -5.54 -8.93 1.65
N ALA A 216 -4.45 -8.51 1.02
CA ALA A 216 -4.37 -8.13 -0.38
C ALA A 216 -3.78 -9.31 -1.16
N ILE A 217 -4.64 -10.09 -1.80
CA ILE A 217 -4.27 -11.35 -2.46
C ILE A 217 -3.65 -11.09 -3.81
N SER A 218 -2.48 -11.65 -4.04
CA SER A 218 -1.72 -11.34 -5.24
C SER A 218 -2.21 -12.11 -6.47
N VAL A 219 -2.54 -11.40 -7.55
CA VAL A 219 -3.02 -11.94 -8.86
C VAL A 219 -2.43 -11.13 -10.01
N GLU A 220 -2.30 -11.70 -11.21
CA GLU A 220 -1.72 -10.99 -12.38
C GLU A 220 -2.73 -10.70 -13.47
N GLY A 221 -3.87 -11.38 -13.44
CA GLY A 221 -4.85 -11.38 -14.52
C GLY A 221 -5.88 -12.46 -14.25
N PHE A 222 -6.20 -13.26 -15.27
CA PHE A 222 -6.98 -14.47 -15.08
C PHE A 222 -6.04 -15.64 -14.75
N GLU A 223 -6.49 -16.87 -14.97
CA GLU A 223 -5.70 -18.08 -14.72
C GLU A 223 -4.37 -18.07 -15.46
N LYS A 224 -4.38 -17.73 -16.76
CA LYS A 224 -3.18 -17.72 -17.59
C LYS A 224 -2.10 -16.80 -17.01
N GLU A 225 -2.38 -15.51 -16.83
CA GLU A 225 -1.37 -14.55 -16.39
C GLU A 225 -0.88 -14.85 -14.97
N THR A 226 -1.79 -15.29 -14.10
CA THR A 226 -1.47 -15.61 -12.70
C THR A 226 -0.58 -16.84 -12.61
N ASP A 227 -0.95 -17.91 -13.30
CA ASP A 227 -0.18 -19.16 -13.27
C ASP A 227 1.16 -19.03 -14.00
N ASP A 228 1.23 -18.27 -15.11
CA ASP A 228 2.47 -18.01 -15.85
C ASP A 228 3.53 -17.36 -14.96
N ARG A 229 3.15 -16.45 -14.06
CA ARG A 229 4.09 -15.78 -13.16
C ARG A 229 4.33 -16.52 -11.85
N ARG A 230 3.27 -17.06 -11.24
CA ARG A 230 3.28 -17.56 -9.86
C ARG A 230 3.45 -19.07 -9.74
N GLY A 231 3.23 -19.80 -10.83
CA GLY A 231 3.26 -21.25 -10.88
C GLY A 231 1.88 -21.85 -11.16
N LYS A 232 1.88 -23.07 -11.70
CA LYS A 232 0.66 -23.78 -12.11
C LYS A 232 -0.33 -23.94 -10.97
N HIS A 233 -1.61 -23.76 -11.28
CA HIS A 233 -2.77 -23.90 -10.40
C HIS A 233 -2.82 -22.92 -9.22
N VAL A 234 -1.99 -21.88 -9.22
CA VAL A 234 -2.02 -20.85 -8.16
C VAL A 234 -3.31 -20.03 -8.24
N HIS A 235 -3.77 -19.67 -9.43
CA HIS A 235 -5.04 -18.97 -9.60
C HIS A 235 -6.23 -19.75 -9.00
N LYS A 236 -6.28 -21.07 -9.21
CA LYS A 236 -7.33 -21.92 -8.62
C LYS A 236 -7.31 -21.87 -7.09
N ARG A 237 -6.13 -21.95 -6.46
CA ARG A 237 -5.97 -21.83 -5.01
C ARG A 237 -6.40 -20.45 -4.50
N ILE A 238 -6.13 -19.39 -5.27
CA ILE A 238 -6.58 -18.04 -4.96
C ILE A 238 -8.11 -17.92 -4.97
N LEU A 239 -8.80 -18.59 -5.91
CA LEU A 239 -10.26 -18.62 -5.92
C LEU A 239 -10.85 -19.32 -4.68
N GLU A 240 -10.20 -20.38 -4.20
CA GLU A 240 -10.55 -21.04 -2.93
C GLU A 240 -10.33 -20.10 -1.73
N THR A 241 -9.23 -19.36 -1.71
CA THR A 241 -8.96 -18.32 -0.71
C THR A 241 -10.05 -17.25 -0.68
N PHE A 242 -10.46 -16.73 -1.84
CA PHE A 242 -11.57 -15.78 -1.89
C PHE A 242 -12.88 -16.39 -1.36
N HIS A 243 -13.13 -17.68 -1.63
CA HIS A 243 -14.29 -18.36 -1.07
C HIS A 243 -14.22 -18.42 0.47
N ASN A 244 -13.08 -18.82 1.04
CA ASN A 244 -12.89 -18.91 2.48
C ASN A 244 -13.08 -17.56 3.17
N LEU A 245 -12.47 -16.50 2.63
CA LEU A 245 -12.57 -15.14 3.18
C LEU A 245 -14.01 -14.62 3.16
N ARG A 246 -14.73 -14.78 2.04
CA ARG A 246 -16.15 -14.40 1.95
C ARG A 246 -17.02 -15.19 2.93
N LYS A 247 -16.77 -16.49 3.08
CA LYS A 247 -17.54 -17.35 4.00
C LYS A 247 -17.34 -16.96 5.45
N SER A 248 -16.13 -16.53 5.81
CA SER A 248 -15.81 -15.99 7.14
C SER A 248 -16.14 -14.50 7.30
N GLY A 249 -16.60 -13.83 6.23
CA GLY A 249 -16.96 -12.42 6.23
C GLY A 249 -15.77 -11.48 6.40
N VAL A 250 -14.58 -11.89 5.96
CA VAL A 250 -13.34 -11.10 6.00
C VAL A 250 -13.23 -10.27 4.71
N PRO A 251 -13.14 -8.93 4.80
CA PRO A 251 -12.86 -8.10 3.64
C PRO A 251 -11.44 -8.36 3.13
N PHE A 252 -11.30 -8.41 1.81
CA PHE A 252 -10.01 -8.58 1.15
C PHE A 252 -9.90 -7.68 -0.08
N GLY A 253 -8.67 -7.43 -0.49
CA GLY A 253 -8.36 -6.81 -1.76
C GLY A 253 -7.55 -7.74 -2.65
N ILE A 254 -7.22 -7.25 -3.83
CA ILE A 254 -6.24 -7.88 -4.72
C ILE A 254 -4.99 -7.01 -4.85
N SER A 255 -3.84 -7.64 -5.06
CA SER A 255 -2.56 -6.98 -5.35
C SER A 255 -2.06 -7.45 -6.70
N VAL A 256 -1.78 -6.52 -7.60
CA VAL A 256 -1.44 -6.84 -9.00
C VAL A 256 -0.12 -6.20 -9.34
N THR A 257 0.77 -6.94 -10.00
CA THR A 257 1.93 -6.34 -10.67
C THR A 257 1.64 -6.22 -12.16
N ALA A 258 1.43 -5.01 -12.65
CA ALA A 258 1.39 -4.72 -14.07
C ALA A 258 2.77 -4.88 -14.70
N SER A 259 2.80 -5.56 -15.82
CA SER A 259 3.98 -5.84 -16.64
C SER A 259 3.57 -5.88 -18.10
N ASN A 260 4.54 -5.92 -19.00
CA ASN A 260 4.24 -6.09 -20.43
C ASN A 260 3.48 -7.40 -20.74
N ASN A 261 3.56 -8.41 -19.86
CA ASN A 261 2.87 -9.69 -20.05
C ASN A 261 1.37 -9.65 -19.76
N ASN A 262 0.89 -8.70 -18.94
CA ASN A 262 -0.52 -8.63 -18.54
C ASN A 262 -1.19 -7.29 -18.84
N ILE A 263 -0.46 -6.31 -19.39
CA ILE A 263 -0.99 -4.98 -19.68
C ILE A 263 -2.27 -5.02 -20.53
N GLN A 264 -2.34 -5.91 -21.52
CA GLN A 264 -3.53 -6.05 -22.36
C GLN A 264 -4.75 -6.50 -21.57
N THR A 265 -4.57 -7.33 -20.54
CA THR A 265 -5.64 -7.77 -19.65
C THR A 265 -6.06 -6.65 -18.70
N LEU A 266 -5.10 -5.88 -18.17
CA LEU A 266 -5.36 -4.76 -17.25
C LEU A 266 -6.04 -3.57 -17.94
N LEU A 267 -5.90 -3.41 -19.26
CA LEU A 267 -6.60 -2.38 -20.03
C LEU A 267 -8.05 -2.76 -20.40
N GLN A 268 -8.63 -3.79 -19.79
CA GLN A 268 -10.00 -4.24 -20.05
C GLN A 268 -10.88 -4.12 -18.81
N ASP A 269 -12.06 -3.49 -18.96
CA ASP A 269 -13.06 -3.39 -17.88
C ASP A 269 -13.42 -4.75 -17.27
N LYS A 270 -13.45 -5.79 -18.10
CA LYS A 270 -13.83 -7.16 -17.69
C LYS A 270 -12.94 -7.70 -16.57
N PHE A 271 -11.67 -7.28 -16.50
CA PHE A 271 -10.77 -7.69 -15.43
C PHE A 271 -11.25 -7.13 -14.08
N TYR A 272 -11.54 -5.84 -14.04
CA TYR A 272 -12.01 -5.17 -12.82
C TYR A 272 -13.40 -5.66 -12.42
N ASP A 273 -14.33 -5.77 -13.38
CA ASP A 273 -15.67 -6.29 -13.14
C ASP A 273 -15.62 -7.72 -12.56
N TYR A 274 -14.72 -8.58 -13.08
CA TYR A 274 -14.56 -9.94 -12.57
C TYR A 274 -14.13 -9.96 -11.09
N TYR A 275 -13.10 -9.19 -10.72
CA TYR A 275 -12.57 -9.21 -9.35
C TYR A 275 -13.44 -8.45 -8.34
N PHE A 276 -13.86 -7.22 -8.65
CA PHE A 276 -14.67 -6.41 -7.75
C PHE A 276 -16.11 -6.93 -7.67
N ASP A 277 -16.73 -7.20 -8.82
CA ASP A 277 -18.18 -7.46 -8.85
C ASP A 277 -18.49 -8.93 -8.71
N GLY A 278 -17.76 -9.76 -9.46
CA GLY A 278 -17.85 -11.21 -9.44
C GLY A 278 -17.31 -11.77 -8.13
N LEU A 279 -16.03 -11.57 -7.85
CA LEU A 279 -15.33 -12.22 -6.74
C LEU A 279 -15.41 -11.45 -5.42
N GLY A 280 -15.73 -10.15 -5.42
CA GLY A 280 -15.92 -9.38 -4.20
C GLY A 280 -14.64 -8.84 -3.57
N ALA A 281 -13.62 -8.57 -4.37
CA ALA A 281 -12.53 -7.70 -3.95
C ALA A 281 -13.09 -6.33 -3.52
N THR A 282 -12.60 -5.79 -2.42
CA THR A 282 -13.04 -4.49 -1.87
C THR A 282 -12.15 -3.35 -2.31
N TYR A 283 -10.87 -3.64 -2.54
CA TYR A 283 -9.88 -2.70 -3.04
C TYR A 283 -8.85 -3.46 -3.88
N MET A 284 -8.07 -2.72 -4.65
CA MET A 284 -6.96 -3.23 -5.43
C MET A 284 -5.74 -2.35 -5.24
N TRP A 285 -4.59 -2.98 -4.99
CA TRP A 285 -3.29 -2.35 -5.14
C TRP A 285 -2.72 -2.75 -6.49
N LEU A 286 -2.36 -1.76 -7.31
CA LEU A 286 -1.69 -1.97 -8.58
C LEU A 286 -0.27 -1.44 -8.47
N PHE A 287 0.69 -2.33 -8.57
CA PHE A 287 2.10 -2.04 -8.66
C PHE A 287 2.55 -2.26 -10.10
N HIS A 288 3.53 -1.50 -10.58
CA HIS A 288 4.22 -1.78 -11.82
C HIS A 288 5.44 -2.65 -11.53
N PHE A 289 5.73 -3.58 -12.44
CA PHE A 289 6.98 -4.33 -12.42
C PHE A 289 8.14 -3.35 -12.41
N PHE A 290 9.08 -3.57 -11.51
CA PHE A 290 10.29 -2.78 -11.33
C PHE A 290 11.48 -3.75 -11.37
N PRO A 291 12.50 -3.50 -12.20
CA PRO A 291 13.58 -4.46 -12.44
C PRO A 291 14.56 -4.47 -11.25
N ILE A 292 14.15 -5.08 -10.14
CA ILE A 292 14.96 -5.27 -8.93
C ILE A 292 14.86 -6.71 -8.44
N GLY A 293 15.75 -7.09 -7.52
CA GLY A 293 15.85 -8.46 -7.02
C GLY A 293 16.05 -9.46 -8.16
N ARG A 294 15.34 -10.60 -8.10
CA ARG A 294 15.39 -11.67 -9.11
C ARG A 294 15.01 -11.18 -10.52
N GLY A 295 14.32 -10.05 -10.62
CA GLY A 295 13.90 -9.45 -11.88
C GLY A 295 14.84 -8.38 -12.44
N LYS A 296 16.05 -8.18 -11.86
CA LYS A 296 16.92 -7.04 -12.22
C LYS A 296 17.25 -6.91 -13.71
N GLU A 297 17.39 -8.03 -14.41
CA GLU A 297 17.71 -8.05 -15.84
C GLU A 297 16.45 -8.01 -16.74
N GLN A 298 15.25 -8.15 -16.17
CA GLN A 298 14.00 -8.37 -16.91
C GLN A 298 13.31 -7.06 -17.31
N PHE A 299 14.06 -6.15 -17.96
CA PHE A 299 13.50 -4.88 -18.44
C PHE A 299 12.37 -5.05 -19.48
N ASP A 300 12.32 -6.20 -20.15
CA ASP A 300 11.23 -6.59 -21.05
C ASP A 300 9.87 -6.72 -20.33
N LEU A 301 9.86 -6.95 -19.02
CA LEU A 301 8.64 -6.98 -18.21
C LEU A 301 8.21 -5.59 -17.73
N MET A 302 9.12 -4.61 -17.73
CA MET A 302 8.82 -3.24 -17.30
C MET A 302 7.87 -2.58 -18.29
N LEU A 303 6.79 -1.98 -17.77
CA LEU A 303 5.84 -1.25 -18.61
C LEU A 303 6.54 -0.16 -19.41
N LYS A 304 6.14 0.00 -20.67
CA LYS A 304 6.52 1.16 -21.48
C LYS A 304 5.87 2.44 -20.92
N PRO A 305 6.51 3.61 -21.04
CA PRO A 305 5.92 4.88 -20.60
C PRO A 305 4.51 5.15 -21.14
N ALA A 306 4.26 4.85 -22.42
CA ALA A 306 2.94 5.00 -23.04
C ALA A 306 1.87 4.08 -22.42
N ASP A 307 2.23 2.85 -22.05
CA ASP A 307 1.29 1.92 -21.42
C ASP A 307 1.00 2.28 -19.96
N ARG A 308 1.98 2.88 -19.26
CA ARG A 308 1.73 3.49 -17.94
C ARG A 308 0.68 4.60 -18.03
N LEU A 309 0.73 5.45 -19.06
CA LEU A 309 -0.27 6.49 -19.26
C LEU A 309 -1.67 5.90 -19.54
N LYS A 310 -1.77 4.83 -20.33
CA LYS A 310 -3.04 4.11 -20.54
C LYS A 310 -3.59 3.51 -19.23
N LEU A 311 -2.72 2.99 -18.36
CA LEU A 311 -3.13 2.53 -17.03
C LEU A 311 -3.64 3.67 -16.15
N TYR A 312 -3.04 4.87 -16.24
CA TYR A 312 -3.55 6.05 -15.55
C TYR A 312 -4.97 6.40 -16.02
N GLU A 313 -5.24 6.38 -17.33
CA GLU A 313 -6.59 6.62 -17.86
C GLU A 313 -7.59 5.55 -17.41
N MET A 314 -7.16 4.28 -17.42
CA MET A 314 -7.96 3.18 -16.90
C MET A 314 -8.26 3.39 -15.41
N TRP A 315 -7.27 3.74 -14.60
CA TRP A 315 -7.43 4.04 -13.18
C TRP A 315 -8.45 5.16 -12.95
N GLU A 316 -8.35 6.29 -13.65
CA GLU A 316 -9.32 7.39 -13.56
C GLU A 316 -10.74 6.92 -13.88
N LYS A 317 -10.90 6.13 -14.96
CA LYS A 317 -12.19 5.57 -15.36
C LYS A 317 -12.77 4.66 -14.27
N GLN A 318 -11.96 3.75 -13.72
CA GLN A 318 -12.40 2.78 -12.72
C GLN A 318 -12.85 3.46 -11.41
N ILE A 319 -12.09 4.44 -10.90
CA ILE A 319 -12.45 5.11 -9.64
C ILE A 319 -13.64 6.06 -9.82
N ALA A 320 -13.71 6.81 -10.93
CA ALA A 320 -14.71 7.84 -11.12
C ALA A 320 -16.06 7.28 -11.59
N GLN A 321 -16.03 6.39 -12.58
CA GLN A 321 -17.23 5.91 -13.27
C GLN A 321 -17.72 4.57 -12.71
N LYS A 322 -16.81 3.62 -12.48
CA LYS A 322 -17.15 2.26 -12.02
C LYS A 322 -17.21 2.11 -10.51
N LYS A 323 -16.62 3.06 -9.77
CA LYS A 323 -16.50 3.04 -8.30
C LYS A 323 -15.72 1.82 -7.78
N HIS A 324 -14.74 1.35 -8.56
CA HIS A 324 -13.78 0.34 -8.13
C HIS A 324 -12.62 1.02 -7.41
N CYS A 325 -12.33 0.62 -6.17
CA CYS A 325 -11.28 1.24 -5.36
C CYS A 325 -9.90 0.71 -5.75
N ILE A 326 -9.17 1.47 -6.56
CA ILE A 326 -7.85 1.08 -7.06
C ILE A 326 -6.81 2.12 -6.60
N ALA A 327 -5.81 1.64 -5.87
CA ALA A 327 -4.60 2.37 -5.54
C ALA A 327 -3.48 1.91 -6.49
N ASP A 328 -3.31 2.64 -7.60
CA ASP A 328 -2.16 2.47 -8.48
C ASP A 328 -0.96 3.19 -7.87
N PHE A 329 -0.01 2.44 -7.33
CA PHE A 329 1.07 2.96 -6.50
C PHE A 329 1.89 4.07 -7.18
N TRP A 330 1.95 4.08 -8.52
CA TRP A 330 2.66 5.10 -9.29
C TRP A 330 1.73 6.10 -9.98
N ASN A 331 0.64 5.66 -10.61
CA ASN A 331 -0.24 6.59 -11.33
C ASN A 331 -1.17 7.39 -10.41
N SER A 332 -1.39 6.93 -9.17
CA SER A 332 -2.23 7.63 -8.18
C SER A 332 -1.46 8.58 -7.27
N GLY A 333 -0.22 8.98 -7.62
CA GLY A 333 0.60 9.92 -6.84
C GLY A 333 -0.09 11.24 -6.48
N VAL A 334 -1.08 11.67 -7.27
CA VAL A 334 -1.93 12.83 -6.98
C VAL A 334 -2.76 12.69 -5.70
N LEU A 335 -3.11 11.45 -5.31
CA LEU A 335 -3.85 11.18 -4.08
C LEU A 335 -3.01 11.47 -2.83
N THR A 336 -1.70 11.32 -2.94
CA THR A 336 -0.73 11.46 -1.85
C THR A 336 0.15 12.70 -1.96
N CYS A 337 -0.07 13.54 -2.98
CA CYS A 337 0.77 14.70 -3.28
C CYS A 337 2.24 14.32 -3.59
N GLY A 338 2.45 13.19 -4.27
CA GLY A 338 3.77 12.68 -4.66
C GLY A 338 4.21 11.43 -3.89
N CYS A 339 5.52 11.18 -3.85
CA CYS A 339 6.12 10.05 -3.13
C CYS A 339 5.83 10.11 -1.62
N ILE A 340 5.51 8.95 -1.03
CA ILE A 340 5.27 8.80 0.41
C ILE A 340 6.36 7.98 1.13
N ALA A 341 7.54 7.79 0.53
CA ALA A 341 8.66 7.09 1.14
C ALA A 341 9.42 7.94 2.20
N TYR A 342 10.55 7.42 2.70
CA TYR A 342 11.54 8.13 3.54
C TYR A 342 11.08 8.51 4.96
N GLY A 343 9.99 7.90 5.44
CA GLY A 343 9.59 7.92 6.86
C GLY A 343 9.35 9.32 7.45
N GLY A 344 8.73 10.24 6.70
CA GLY A 344 8.25 11.51 7.26
C GLY A 344 7.08 12.08 6.47
N ASN A 345 6.52 13.18 6.97
CA ASN A 345 5.39 13.89 6.35
C ASN A 345 4.17 13.00 6.10
N ARG A 346 3.86 12.12 7.05
CA ARG A 346 2.77 11.13 6.93
C ARG A 346 3.04 10.03 5.88
N GLY A 347 4.30 9.84 5.49
CA GLY A 347 4.75 8.74 4.64
C GLY A 347 5.04 7.45 5.40
N PHE A 348 5.83 6.58 4.79
CA PHE A 348 6.23 5.27 5.31
C PHE A 348 7.72 4.98 5.07
N LEU A 349 8.17 3.89 5.68
CA LEU A 349 9.47 3.26 5.47
C LEU A 349 9.31 1.74 5.50
N TYR A 350 10.32 1.02 5.03
CA TYR A 350 10.32 -0.43 4.88
C TYR A 350 11.39 -1.08 5.76
N ILE A 351 11.02 -2.18 6.43
CA ILE A 351 11.95 -3.02 7.20
C ILE A 351 11.85 -4.46 6.67
N ASP A 352 12.97 -5.03 6.23
CA ASP A 352 13.04 -6.41 5.74
C ASP A 352 13.30 -7.44 6.84
N TRP A 353 13.31 -8.71 6.44
CA TRP A 353 13.52 -9.89 7.29
C TRP A 353 14.94 -9.97 7.88
N ASN A 354 15.89 -9.19 7.37
CA ASN A 354 17.23 -9.05 7.91
C ASN A 354 17.30 -7.88 8.92
N GLY A 355 16.27 -7.05 9.00
CA GLY A 355 16.21 -5.85 9.81
C GLY A 355 16.69 -4.58 9.08
N ASN A 356 16.98 -4.65 7.78
CA ASN A 356 17.45 -3.51 7.01
C ASN A 356 16.34 -2.45 6.87
N ILE A 357 16.68 -1.20 7.16
CA ILE A 357 15.73 -0.07 7.14
C ILE A 357 15.89 0.70 5.83
N MET A 358 14.89 0.60 4.97
CA MET A 358 14.84 1.20 3.64
C MET A 358 13.75 2.26 3.53
N PRO A 359 13.87 3.26 2.64
CA PRO A 359 12.83 4.25 2.45
C PRO A 359 11.51 3.71 1.90
N CYS A 360 11.58 2.65 1.09
CA CYS A 360 10.47 2.07 0.35
C CYS A 360 10.87 0.64 -0.08
N VAL A 361 9.87 -0.23 -0.26
CA VAL A 361 10.05 -1.59 -0.77
C VAL A 361 10.75 -1.63 -2.15
N PHE A 362 10.59 -0.57 -2.95
CA PHE A 362 11.23 -0.43 -4.27
C PHE A 362 12.56 0.34 -4.26
N VAL A 363 13.03 0.76 -3.08
CA VAL A 363 14.34 1.41 -2.90
C VAL A 363 15.21 0.42 -2.12
N PRO A 364 15.91 -0.52 -2.80
CA PRO A 364 16.56 -1.66 -2.15
C PRO A 364 17.93 -1.26 -1.58
N TYR A 365 17.98 -0.15 -0.86
CA TYR A 365 19.19 0.42 -0.27
C TYR A 365 18.93 0.85 1.17
N TYR A 366 19.87 0.57 2.06
CA TYR A 366 19.74 0.87 3.48
C TYR A 366 21.04 1.43 4.07
N GLN A 367 20.93 2.22 5.12
CA GLN A 367 22.07 2.70 5.93
C GLN A 367 22.09 2.11 7.33
N HIS A 368 20.92 1.71 7.84
CA HIS A 368 20.76 1.22 9.21
C HIS A 368 20.03 -0.11 9.24
N ASN A 369 20.34 -0.91 10.24
CA ASN A 369 19.66 -2.16 10.55
C ASN A 369 19.01 -2.04 11.95
N ILE A 370 17.73 -2.41 12.08
CA ILE A 370 16.96 -2.23 13.31
C ILE A 370 17.52 -3.05 14.48
N ILE A 371 18.06 -4.24 14.21
CA ILE A 371 18.63 -5.11 15.25
C ILE A 371 19.89 -4.44 15.83
N ASP A 372 20.75 -3.90 14.97
CA ASP A 372 21.94 -3.15 15.40
C ASP A 372 21.60 -1.88 16.17
N LEU A 373 20.55 -1.17 15.74
CA LEU A 373 20.05 0.00 16.47
C LEU A 373 19.60 -0.41 17.88
N TYR A 374 18.80 -1.45 18.00
CA TYR A 374 18.30 -1.94 19.28
C TYR A 374 19.42 -2.41 20.20
N ASN A 375 20.42 -3.13 19.67
CA ASN A 375 21.60 -3.57 20.43
C ASN A 375 22.45 -2.39 20.92
N SER A 376 22.44 -1.27 20.20
CA SER A 376 23.16 -0.04 20.59
C SER A 376 22.33 0.95 21.40
N GLY A 377 21.16 0.54 21.91
CA GLY A 377 20.27 1.38 22.71
C GLY A 377 19.54 2.47 21.92
N LYS A 378 19.49 2.35 20.59
CA LYS A 378 18.76 3.24 19.69
C LYS A 378 17.41 2.63 19.30
N ASP A 379 16.60 3.41 18.61
CA ASP A 379 15.27 3.03 18.13
C ASP A 379 15.10 3.33 16.63
N LEU A 380 13.92 3.04 16.08
CA LEU A 380 13.62 3.31 14.66
C LEU A 380 13.73 4.80 14.30
N THR A 381 13.50 5.72 15.25
CA THR A 381 13.57 7.17 14.98
C THR A 381 14.97 7.61 14.59
N TYR A 382 16.00 6.91 15.09
CA TYR A 382 17.39 7.19 14.73
C TYR A 382 17.63 7.01 13.23
N ALA A 383 17.10 5.94 12.63
CA ALA A 383 17.26 5.68 11.20
C ALA A 383 16.63 6.78 10.33
N LEU A 384 15.53 7.39 10.80
CA LEU A 384 14.85 8.50 10.11
C LEU A 384 15.72 9.76 10.00
N GLN A 385 16.74 9.89 10.85
CA GLN A 385 17.65 11.04 10.86
C GLN A 385 18.87 10.86 9.95
N SER A 386 18.99 9.72 9.28
CA SER A 386 20.04 9.49 8.30
C SER A 386 19.95 10.46 7.12
N ASP A 387 21.09 10.77 6.51
CA ASP A 387 21.14 11.70 5.38
C ASP A 387 20.37 11.16 4.18
N PHE A 388 20.35 9.84 3.95
CA PHE A 388 19.54 9.24 2.90
C PHE A 388 18.04 9.54 3.08
N MET A 389 17.53 9.37 4.29
CA MET A 389 16.12 9.65 4.61
C MET A 389 15.82 11.16 4.54
N LYS A 390 16.73 12.01 5.04
CA LYS A 390 16.59 13.47 4.99
C LYS A 390 16.61 14.01 3.57
N ASN A 391 17.54 13.54 2.72
CA ASN A 391 17.64 13.96 1.32
C ASN A 391 16.38 13.58 0.53
N GLY A 392 15.84 12.38 0.75
CA GLY A 392 14.58 11.97 0.14
C GLY A 392 13.39 12.83 0.57
N ARG A 393 13.30 13.16 1.87
CA ARG A 393 12.26 14.08 2.37
C ARG A 393 12.41 15.50 1.82
N LYS A 394 13.65 16.00 1.72
CA LYS A 394 13.92 17.30 1.10
C LYS A 394 13.43 17.32 -0.35
N TRP A 395 13.75 16.29 -1.13
CA TRP A 395 13.27 16.16 -2.49
C TRP A 395 11.73 16.11 -2.57
N GLN A 396 11.05 15.34 -1.71
CA GLN A 396 9.57 15.31 -1.65
C GLN A 396 8.98 16.72 -1.43
N GLN A 397 9.59 17.49 -0.53
CA GLN A 397 9.15 18.84 -0.21
C GLN A 397 9.28 19.79 -1.40
N GLU A 398 10.44 19.77 -2.05
CA GLU A 398 10.73 20.58 -3.24
C GLU A 398 9.91 20.16 -4.46
N TYR A 399 9.64 18.86 -4.61
CA TYR A 399 8.92 18.33 -5.75
C TYR A 399 7.43 18.72 -5.76
N GLY A 400 6.80 18.91 -4.61
CA GLY A 400 5.44 19.45 -4.60
C GLY A 400 4.72 19.40 -3.26
N LEU A 401 5.25 18.71 -2.26
CA LEU A 401 4.56 18.55 -0.99
C LEU A 401 4.39 19.91 -0.25
N ASN A 402 5.37 20.81 -0.35
CA ASN A 402 5.31 22.17 0.22
C ASN A 402 4.48 23.17 -0.62
N ASN A 403 4.31 22.93 -1.92
CA ASN A 403 3.61 23.85 -2.83
C ASN A 403 2.47 23.14 -3.59
N GLN A 404 1.43 22.75 -2.85
CA GLN A 404 0.31 21.97 -3.41
C GLN A 404 -0.59 22.76 -4.37
N LYS A 405 -0.35 24.07 -4.53
CA LYS A 405 -1.04 24.93 -5.51
C LYS A 405 -0.27 25.09 -6.82
N SER A 406 1.02 24.82 -6.82
CA SER A 406 1.84 24.74 -8.04
C SER A 406 2.91 23.65 -7.86
N PRO A 407 2.50 22.37 -7.80
CA PRO A 407 3.43 21.26 -7.64
C PRO A 407 4.03 20.85 -9.00
N ASN A 408 5.15 20.12 -8.97
CA ASN A 408 5.62 19.42 -10.16
C ASN A 408 4.65 18.28 -10.55
N ASN A 409 4.97 17.60 -11.65
CA ASN A 409 4.14 16.57 -12.25
C ASN A 409 3.96 15.32 -11.35
N TRP A 410 2.90 15.27 -10.56
CA TRP A 410 2.60 14.12 -9.69
C TRP A 410 2.13 12.85 -10.42
N LEU A 411 2.12 12.82 -11.76
CA LEU A 411 2.04 11.57 -12.54
C LEU A 411 3.40 10.86 -12.61
N MET A 412 4.48 11.56 -12.21
CA MET A 412 5.84 11.04 -12.03
C MET A 412 6.25 11.14 -10.55
N PRO A 413 5.55 10.50 -9.60
CA PRO A 413 5.77 10.76 -8.18
C PRO A 413 7.03 10.09 -7.61
N CYS A 414 7.60 9.08 -8.26
CA CYS A 414 8.57 8.19 -7.61
C CYS A 414 10.02 8.64 -7.81
N SER A 415 10.75 8.86 -6.72
CA SER A 415 12.16 9.25 -6.76
C SER A 415 13.05 8.26 -7.51
N ILE A 416 12.91 6.96 -7.25
CA ILE A 416 13.79 5.93 -7.86
C ILE A 416 13.29 5.45 -9.23
N ARG A 417 12.00 5.56 -9.54
CA ARG A 417 11.47 5.06 -10.82
C ARG A 417 11.32 6.14 -11.87
N ASP A 418 10.98 7.36 -11.45
CA ASP A 418 10.55 8.45 -12.33
C ASP A 418 11.55 9.63 -12.32
N HIS A 419 12.58 9.56 -11.45
CA HIS A 419 13.61 10.58 -11.25
C HIS A 419 14.96 9.92 -10.89
N TYR A 420 15.31 8.83 -11.56
CA TYR A 420 16.44 7.96 -11.21
C TYR A 420 17.78 8.72 -11.18
N ASP A 421 18.03 9.62 -12.13
CA ASP A 421 19.25 10.45 -12.17
C ASP A 421 19.38 11.29 -10.88
N ASN A 422 18.31 12.00 -10.50
CA ASN A 422 18.28 12.79 -9.29
C ASN A 422 18.38 11.91 -8.03
N PHE A 423 17.73 10.74 -8.02
CA PHE A 423 17.85 9.80 -6.92
C PHE A 423 19.30 9.37 -6.71
N ARG A 424 20.01 9.00 -7.79
CA ARG A 424 21.40 8.55 -7.74
C ARG A 424 22.38 9.63 -7.32
N LYS A 425 22.16 10.88 -7.73
CA LYS A 425 23.09 12.00 -7.47
C LYS A 425 22.81 12.74 -6.15
N ASN A 426 21.54 12.89 -5.78
CA ASN A 426 21.13 13.83 -4.74
C ASN A 426 20.42 13.17 -3.54
N ILE A 427 19.88 11.96 -3.70
CA ILE A 427 19.14 11.29 -2.62
C ILE A 427 19.98 10.16 -2.03
N LEU A 428 20.39 9.20 -2.85
CA LEU A 428 21.21 8.07 -2.45
C LEU A 428 22.57 8.57 -1.94
N THR A 429 23.00 8.07 -0.78
CA THR A 429 24.28 8.47 -0.20
C THR A 429 25.34 7.39 -0.39
N PRO A 430 26.64 7.74 -0.37
CA PRO A 430 27.74 6.78 -0.54
C PRO A 430 27.77 5.66 0.52
N GLU A 431 27.21 5.89 1.70
CA GLU A 431 27.19 4.92 2.80
C GLU A 431 26.02 3.93 2.69
N ALA A 432 25.09 4.14 1.76
CA ALA A 432 23.98 3.24 1.53
C ALA A 432 24.47 1.92 0.91
N LYS A 433 23.97 0.80 1.43
CA LYS A 433 24.30 -0.55 0.99
C LYS A 433 23.11 -1.17 0.26
N GLY A 434 23.37 -2.00 -0.75
CA GLY A 434 22.33 -2.81 -1.37
C GLY A 434 21.68 -3.79 -0.38
N GLU A 435 20.35 -3.93 -0.42
CA GLU A 435 19.58 -4.90 0.39
C GLU A 435 20.09 -6.34 0.21
N ASN A 436 20.55 -6.66 -1.00
CA ASN A 436 21.11 -7.94 -1.41
C ASN A 436 22.17 -7.72 -2.50
N GLN A 437 22.74 -8.82 -2.99
CA GLN A 437 23.76 -8.80 -4.04
C GLN A 437 23.23 -8.13 -5.32
N GLU A 438 22.00 -8.46 -5.74
CA GLU A 438 21.38 -7.88 -6.93
C GLU A 438 21.27 -6.35 -6.83
N ALA A 439 20.83 -5.83 -5.68
CA ALA A 439 20.73 -4.40 -5.44
C ALA A 439 22.10 -3.71 -5.43
N GLN A 440 23.12 -4.39 -4.90
CA GLN A 440 24.49 -3.87 -4.87
C GLN A 440 25.07 -3.78 -6.28
N GLU A 441 24.88 -4.80 -7.12
CA GLU A 441 25.34 -4.82 -8.52
C GLU A 441 24.72 -3.69 -9.36
N ILE A 442 23.44 -3.35 -9.12
CA ILE A 442 22.74 -2.27 -9.84
C ILE A 442 23.43 -0.90 -9.64
N LEU A 443 24.14 -0.68 -8.54
CA LEU A 443 24.83 0.58 -8.31
C LEU A 443 25.95 0.82 -9.33
N ASP A 444 26.63 -0.24 -9.77
CA ASP A 444 27.75 -0.15 -10.70
C ASP A 444 27.35 -0.42 -12.16
N ASP A 445 26.06 -0.72 -12.40
CA ASP A 445 25.53 -1.02 -13.74
C ASP A 445 25.16 0.25 -14.52
N SER A 446 26.07 0.65 -15.41
CA SER A 446 25.87 1.79 -16.33
C SER A 446 24.68 1.61 -17.29
N LEU A 447 24.38 0.38 -17.72
CA LEU A 447 23.28 0.11 -18.65
C LEU A 447 21.94 0.20 -17.92
N TYR A 448 21.88 -0.28 -16.67
CA TYR A 448 20.72 -0.09 -15.81
C TYR A 448 20.43 1.40 -15.62
N TYR A 449 21.47 2.19 -15.35
CA TYR A 449 21.36 3.64 -15.20
C TYR A 449 20.76 4.29 -16.44
N GLU A 450 21.36 4.05 -17.61
CA GLU A 450 20.91 4.61 -18.88
C GLU A 450 19.43 4.27 -19.16
N LYS A 451 19.05 3.00 -19.01
CA LYS A 451 17.67 2.53 -19.23
C LYS A 451 16.66 3.23 -18.34
N MET A 452 16.98 3.38 -17.04
CA MET A 452 16.10 4.06 -16.10
C MET A 452 16.00 5.55 -16.39
N THR A 453 17.10 6.23 -16.73
CA THR A 453 17.04 7.65 -17.11
C THR A 453 16.29 7.89 -18.42
N LEU A 454 16.42 6.99 -19.40
CA LEU A 454 15.69 7.09 -20.65
C LEU A 454 14.19 6.90 -20.44
N PHE A 455 13.80 5.98 -19.54
CA PHE A 455 12.41 5.81 -19.11
C PHE A 455 11.83 7.10 -18.51
N ASP A 456 12.58 7.79 -17.66
CA ASP A 456 12.17 9.07 -17.05
C ASP A 456 11.90 10.13 -18.13
N GLU A 457 12.81 10.29 -19.08
CA GLU A 457 12.68 11.27 -20.16
C GLU A 457 11.47 11.01 -21.06
N GLU A 458 11.25 9.76 -21.45
CA GLU A 458 10.11 9.36 -22.26
C GLU A 458 8.79 9.57 -21.51
N LEU A 459 8.75 9.18 -20.23
CA LEU A 459 7.56 9.36 -19.40
C LEU A 459 7.24 10.84 -19.20
N LYS A 460 8.25 11.69 -19.00
CA LYS A 460 8.09 13.13 -18.89
C LYS A 460 7.47 13.73 -20.14
N LYS A 461 8.00 13.39 -21.33
CA LYS A 461 7.47 13.85 -22.62
C LYS A 461 5.97 13.53 -22.78
N LEU A 462 5.54 12.39 -22.26
CA LEU A 462 4.15 11.94 -22.36
C LEU A 462 3.24 12.52 -21.28
N THR A 463 3.73 12.64 -20.04
CA THR A 463 2.89 13.02 -18.89
C THR A 463 2.86 14.52 -18.64
N ASP A 464 3.88 15.29 -19.02
CA ASP A 464 3.90 16.76 -18.82
C ASP A 464 2.73 17.48 -19.53
N PRO A 465 2.38 17.18 -20.80
CA PRO A 465 1.20 17.76 -21.44
C PRO A 465 -0.10 17.40 -20.74
N VAL A 466 -0.21 16.16 -20.25
CA VAL A 466 -1.38 15.67 -19.50
C VAL A 466 -1.48 16.39 -18.15
N TRP A 467 -0.36 16.58 -17.47
CA TRP A 467 -0.30 17.31 -16.21
C TRP A 467 -0.76 18.76 -16.36
N LYS A 468 -0.18 19.49 -17.32
CA LYS A 468 -0.51 20.88 -17.60
C LYS A 468 -2.00 21.06 -17.93
N SER A 469 -2.50 20.26 -18.86
CA SER A 469 -3.89 20.34 -19.32
C SER A 469 -4.90 19.89 -18.26
N LYS A 470 -4.72 18.72 -17.63
CA LYS A 470 -5.71 18.14 -16.70
C LYS A 470 -5.63 18.69 -15.28
N TYR A 471 -4.45 19.13 -14.83
CA TYR A 471 -4.24 19.51 -13.43
C TYR A 471 -4.02 21.00 -13.22
N LEU A 472 -3.25 21.66 -14.10
CA LEU A 472 -2.95 23.09 -14.00
C LEU A 472 -3.91 23.97 -14.81
N ASN A 473 -4.73 23.38 -15.68
CA ASN A 473 -5.57 24.09 -16.66
C ASN A 473 -4.75 25.02 -17.58
N GLU A 474 -3.51 24.63 -17.87
CA GLU A 474 -2.64 25.29 -18.83
C GLU A 474 -2.85 24.62 -20.19
N GLY A 475 -3.39 25.38 -21.16
CA GLY A 475 -3.70 24.94 -22.51
C GLY A 475 -2.67 25.36 -23.53
#